data_AF-A0A409YQV8-F1
#
_entry.id   AF-A0A409YQV8-F1
#
_cell.length_a   1.000
_cell.length_b   1.000
_cell.length_c   1.000
_cell.angle_alpha   90.00
_cell.angle_beta   90.00
_cell.angle_gamma   90.00
#
_symmetry.space_group_name_H-M   'P 1'
#
loop_
_entity.id
_entity.type
_entity.pdbx_description
1 polymer ?
#
loop_
_entity_poly.entity_id
_entity_poly.type
_entity_poly.pdbx_seq_one_letter_code
_entity_poly.pdbx_strand_id
1 'polypeptide(L)'
;MRSVRYLALAITLGMFCSFAHPVDDVKHGIIQPVQDTRQKPLNWDATQLPPLVPPLEVLPLLLSGPSSNRVDLVFFSDGYLESERVKFFDDAKRLAEDVSKNQTFYTVQPLLNFWAAFAPSNESGIGTHGVPKDTPFGLYRDGTELRGVYYQKPEVARAACDALGDKCNYPILLGNDPLYGGLGGDFTVVTSSILNGPLVLRHELGHSIIEVGEEYDGGFAYYGVNAAHNPQDALQDVPWKEWLTDPSRLDGSKPHIERSVMPMQTYPWTMLNVTKPWSICFTSSGTYSRYLVKFSLSGMPESTDLRVTLDGKDLKWPPKSGLGLDRWHYDLHFDEALTGGKHELTFNLLNKGREGVAQLCSAEVIEFGNETEFASKPGFYSLYPTFSETNKTSYRPTNDDCLMRTVTTPNLCKVCIEGLWHSLLRKVTLIDNLNATCVWDSSSQSWTRELRLGLIPVAHLRSQEDHSPSFPSEAYSIIWRKDGQIQPQLSNKTTIQIPDAQASGQYQAAVKFWTEEIRKEGWWPVSDIEHIVNDSCETLAE
;
A
#
# COMPACT_ATOMS: atom_id res chain seq x y z
N MET A 1 -32.11 -57.10 36.96
CA MET A 1 -32.48 -57.93 35.79
C MET A 1 -31.97 -57.19 34.56
N ARG A 2 -31.09 -57.65 33.67
CA ARG A 2 -30.41 -58.92 33.38
C ARG A 2 -28.96 -58.62 32.95
N SER A 3 -28.08 -59.59 33.19
CA SER A 3 -26.70 -59.74 32.66
C SER A 3 -26.76 -60.03 31.14
N VAL A 4 -25.72 -59.85 30.30
CA VAL A 4 -24.63 -60.84 30.04
C VAL A 4 -23.54 -60.22 29.12
N ARG A 5 -22.30 -60.70 29.33
CA ARG A 5 -20.98 -60.43 28.69
C ARG A 5 -20.73 -61.15 27.35
N TYR A 6 -19.68 -60.72 26.61
CA TYR A 6 -18.52 -61.46 26.00
C TYR A 6 -18.04 -60.73 24.71
N LEU A 7 -16.81 -60.16 24.62
CA LEU A 7 -15.51 -60.74 24.12
C LEU A 7 -15.54 -61.06 22.59
N ALA A 8 -14.61 -60.80 21.67
CA ALA A 8 -13.16 -60.48 21.61
C ALA A 8 -12.82 -59.93 20.18
N LEU A 9 -11.91 -58.96 19.98
CA LEU A 9 -10.49 -59.04 19.52
C LEU A 9 -10.21 -59.23 18.00
N ALA A 10 -9.54 -58.24 17.37
CA ALA A 10 -8.43 -58.31 16.37
C ALA A 10 -8.35 -56.97 15.59
N ILE A 11 -7.48 -56.01 15.96
CA ILE A 11 -6.10 -55.78 15.47
C ILE A 11 -5.98 -55.75 13.92
N THR A 12 -5.76 -54.55 13.39
CA THR A 12 -4.81 -54.33 12.28
C THR A 12 -4.11 -52.99 12.50
N LEU A 13 -2.79 -53.04 12.61
CA LEU A 13 -1.89 -51.91 12.79
C LEU A 13 -1.95 -50.97 11.58
N GLY A 14 -2.31 -49.71 11.81
CA GLY A 14 -1.91 -48.57 11.00
C GLY A 14 -1.00 -47.69 11.84
N MET A 15 0.23 -47.46 11.39
CA MET A 15 1.26 -46.66 12.06
C MET A 15 0.70 -45.29 12.46
N PHE A 16 0.48 -45.09 13.76
CA PHE A 16 0.17 -43.81 14.34
C PHE A 16 1.44 -42.95 14.35
N CYS A 17 1.40 -41.80 13.69
CA CYS A 17 2.31 -40.71 13.98
C CYS A 17 1.89 -40.11 15.34
N SER A 18 2.29 -40.77 16.42
CA SER A 18 2.15 -40.28 17.80
C SER A 18 3.52 -39.84 18.30
N PHE A 19 3.81 -38.56 18.12
CA PHE A 19 4.60 -37.81 19.08
C PHE A 19 3.80 -36.57 19.44
N ALA A 20 2.94 -36.74 20.45
CA ALA A 20 2.46 -35.62 21.23
C ALA A 20 3.68 -35.00 21.92
N HIS A 21 4.05 -33.80 21.51
CA HIS A 21 4.79 -32.94 22.42
C HIS A 21 3.83 -32.50 23.53
N PRO A 22 4.26 -32.50 24.80
CA PRO A 22 3.53 -31.74 25.79
C PRO A 22 3.50 -30.30 25.29
N VAL A 23 2.29 -29.80 25.05
CA VAL A 23 2.06 -28.37 25.02
C VAL A 23 2.33 -27.94 26.45
N ASP A 24 3.58 -27.55 26.73
CA ASP A 24 3.84 -26.76 27.91
C ASP A 24 2.89 -25.57 27.85
N ASP A 25 2.20 -25.34 28.96
CA ASP A 25 1.33 -24.19 29.24
C ASP A 25 2.15 -22.90 29.13
N VAL A 26 2.56 -22.55 27.90
CA VAL A 26 2.86 -21.18 27.53
C VAL A 26 1.49 -20.55 27.53
N LYS A 27 1.18 -19.87 28.65
CA LYS A 27 0.08 -18.93 28.77
C LYS A 27 -0.04 -18.26 27.42
N HIS A 28 -1.08 -18.62 26.68
CA HIS A 28 -1.47 -17.87 25.52
C HIS A 28 -1.66 -16.47 26.10
N GLY A 29 -0.74 -15.57 25.77
CA GLY A 29 -1.01 -14.15 25.88
C GLY A 29 -2.26 -14.00 25.06
N ILE A 30 -3.39 -13.92 25.75
CA ILE A 30 -4.67 -13.59 25.17
C ILE A 30 -4.35 -12.38 24.33
N ILE A 31 -4.37 -12.55 23.01
CA ILE A 31 -4.42 -11.45 22.09
C ILE A 31 -5.71 -10.76 22.51
N GLN A 32 -5.56 -9.70 23.30
CA GLN A 32 -6.66 -8.78 23.46
C GLN A 32 -6.98 -8.34 22.04
N PRO A 33 -8.26 -8.42 21.64
CA PRO A 33 -8.63 -7.95 20.31
C PRO A 33 -8.08 -6.54 20.18
N VAL A 34 -7.35 -6.27 19.10
CA VAL A 34 -7.05 -4.90 18.69
C VAL A 34 -8.41 -4.24 18.57
N GLN A 35 -8.77 -3.48 19.60
CA GLN A 35 -10.01 -2.72 19.60
C GLN A 35 -9.92 -1.75 18.43
N ASP A 36 -11.03 -1.64 17.70
CA ASP A 36 -11.38 -0.57 16.78
C ASP A 36 -10.55 0.70 17.06
N THR A 37 -9.52 0.96 16.27
CA THR A 37 -8.68 2.17 16.38
C THR A 37 -9.38 3.40 15.82
N ARG A 38 -10.71 3.40 15.73
CA ARG A 38 -11.46 4.63 16.03
C ARG A 38 -11.33 4.91 17.53
N GLN A 39 -10.14 5.35 17.94
CA GLN A 39 -9.96 6.02 19.21
C GLN A 39 -11.02 7.12 19.29
N LYS A 40 -11.81 7.09 20.36
CA LYS A 40 -12.70 8.18 20.75
C LYS A 40 -11.95 9.51 20.65
N PRO A 41 -12.61 10.61 20.24
CA PRO A 41 -11.96 11.91 20.18
C PRO A 41 -11.27 12.20 21.51
N LEU A 42 -9.96 12.51 21.44
CA LEU A 42 -9.17 12.89 22.60
C LEU A 42 -9.85 14.08 23.28
N ASN A 43 -10.36 13.85 24.49
CA ASN A 43 -10.63 14.94 25.41
C ASN A 43 -9.26 15.50 25.82
N TRP A 44 -8.88 16.64 25.25
CA TRP A 44 -7.71 17.41 25.67
C TRP A 44 -7.93 17.85 27.13
N ASP A 45 -7.29 17.15 28.07
CA ASP A 45 -7.14 17.63 29.43
C ASP A 45 -6.12 18.78 29.39
N ALA A 46 -6.59 20.01 29.63
CA ALA A 46 -5.81 21.24 29.52
C ALA A 46 -4.69 21.41 30.57
N THR A 47 -4.30 20.31 31.22
CA THR A 47 -3.27 20.25 32.27
C THR A 47 -1.96 19.60 31.81
N GLN A 48 -1.89 19.03 30.61
CA GLN A 48 -0.63 18.53 30.03
C GLN A 48 0.12 19.65 29.27
N LEU A 49 1.40 19.82 29.58
CA LEU A 49 2.31 20.65 28.77
C LEU A 49 2.23 20.16 27.31
N PRO A 50 2.27 21.07 26.31
CA PRO A 50 2.21 20.66 24.92
C PRO A 50 3.35 19.67 24.63
N PRO A 51 3.09 18.61 23.84
CA PRO A 51 4.12 17.66 23.47
C PRO A 51 5.30 18.40 22.83
N LEU A 52 6.51 18.09 23.28
CA LEU A 52 7.72 18.74 22.79
C LEU A 52 7.94 18.34 21.33
N VAL A 53 7.79 19.31 20.42
CA VAL A 53 8.16 19.14 19.02
C VAL A 53 9.68 19.05 18.94
N PRO A 54 10.26 17.98 18.37
CA PRO A 54 11.70 17.91 18.17
C PRO A 54 12.15 19.04 17.23
N PRO A 55 13.38 19.57 17.34
CA PRO A 55 13.88 20.50 16.35
C PRO A 55 13.94 19.80 14.99
N LEU A 56 13.24 20.36 14.00
CA LEU A 56 13.14 19.79 12.65
C LEU A 56 13.96 20.63 11.66
N GLU A 57 14.88 19.99 10.97
CA GLU A 57 15.41 20.51 9.72
C GLU A 57 14.61 19.92 8.55
N VAL A 58 13.89 20.78 7.82
CA VAL A 58 12.98 20.34 6.76
C VAL A 58 13.55 20.70 5.39
N LEU A 59 13.75 19.69 4.54
CA LEU A 59 14.23 19.84 3.17
C LEU A 59 13.26 19.21 2.17
N PRO A 60 13.06 19.83 0.99
CA PRO A 60 12.30 19.21 -0.09
C PRO A 60 13.10 18.06 -0.71
N LEU A 61 12.42 16.95 -1.03
CA LEU A 61 13.00 15.82 -1.76
C LEU A 61 12.57 15.85 -3.22
N LEU A 62 11.25 15.90 -3.46
CA LEU A 62 10.63 15.92 -4.79
C LEU A 62 9.40 16.83 -4.72
N LEU A 63 9.37 17.90 -5.51
CA LEU A 63 8.24 18.84 -5.52
C LEU A 63 7.59 18.87 -6.91
N SER A 64 6.26 18.85 -6.94
CA SER A 64 5.45 18.99 -8.15
C SER A 64 4.59 20.26 -8.16
N GLY A 65 4.56 21.01 -7.05
CA GLY A 65 3.81 22.25 -6.92
C GLY A 65 3.77 22.78 -5.49
N PRO A 66 3.00 23.85 -5.23
CA PRO A 66 2.84 24.41 -3.88
C PRO A 66 2.07 23.44 -2.97
N SER A 67 2.46 23.34 -1.69
CA SER A 67 1.78 22.51 -0.67
C SER A 67 0.30 22.87 -0.50
N SER A 68 -0.09 24.12 -0.78
CA SER A 68 -1.50 24.53 -0.78
C SER A 68 -2.37 23.81 -1.82
N ASN A 69 -1.77 23.15 -2.82
CA ASN A 69 -2.47 22.39 -3.85
C ASN A 69 -1.75 21.08 -4.21
N ARG A 70 -1.04 20.46 -3.26
CA ARG A 70 -0.41 19.15 -3.42
C ARG A 70 -0.65 18.34 -2.15
N VAL A 71 -0.52 17.03 -2.28
CA VAL A 71 -0.47 16.14 -1.13
C VAL A 71 0.98 16.00 -0.70
N ASP A 72 1.32 16.52 0.48
CA ASP A 72 2.68 16.46 1.04
C ASP A 72 2.87 15.21 1.91
N LEU A 73 3.78 14.32 1.46
CA LEU A 73 4.28 13.18 2.21
C LEU A 73 5.62 13.56 2.86
N VAL A 74 5.74 13.34 4.18
CA VAL A 74 6.90 13.81 4.94
C VAL A 74 7.58 12.65 5.65
N PHE A 75 8.83 12.38 5.31
CA PHE A 75 9.68 11.46 6.07
C PHE A 75 10.22 12.16 7.31
N PHE A 76 9.92 11.64 8.49
CA PHE A 76 10.51 12.05 9.76
C PHE A 76 11.58 11.05 10.20
N SER A 77 12.77 11.52 10.57
CA SER A 77 13.87 10.65 10.96
C SER A 77 13.69 10.06 12.36
N ASP A 78 13.89 8.75 12.51
CA ASP A 78 13.99 8.08 13.81
C ASP A 78 15.19 7.12 13.87
N GLY A 79 15.98 7.21 14.93
CA GLY A 79 17.20 6.40 15.11
C GLY A 79 18.40 6.87 14.28
N TYR A 80 18.36 8.07 13.71
CA TYR A 80 19.51 8.67 13.02
C TYR A 80 20.19 9.66 13.95
N LEU A 81 21.48 9.45 14.24
CA LEU A 81 22.29 10.43 14.98
C LEU A 81 22.52 11.70 14.15
N GLU A 82 22.97 12.78 14.79
CA GLU A 82 23.43 14.00 14.10
C GLU A 82 24.49 13.69 13.02
N SER A 83 25.42 12.77 13.31
CA SER A 83 26.44 12.31 12.35
C SER A 83 25.87 11.48 11.19
N GLU A 84 24.64 10.98 11.31
CA GLU A 84 23.93 10.18 10.30
C GLU A 84 22.92 11.03 9.50
N ARG A 85 22.91 12.35 9.68
CA ARG A 85 22.03 13.28 8.98
C ARG A 85 22.00 13.07 7.47
N VAL A 86 23.17 12.95 6.83
CA VAL A 86 23.26 12.71 5.37
C VAL A 86 22.63 11.36 4.98
N LYS A 87 22.88 10.32 5.78
CA LYS A 87 22.29 8.99 5.58
C LYS A 87 20.76 9.05 5.58
N PHE A 88 20.16 9.79 6.53
CA PHE A 88 18.71 9.97 6.57
C PHE A 88 18.16 10.58 5.28
N PHE A 89 18.75 11.69 4.81
CA PHE A 89 18.28 12.35 3.58
C PHE A 89 18.45 11.45 2.36
N ASP A 90 19.53 10.67 2.27
CA ASP A 90 19.75 9.71 1.20
C ASP A 90 18.71 8.57 1.24
N ASP A 91 18.42 8.03 2.43
CA ASP A 91 17.40 6.98 2.62
C ASP A 91 16.00 7.50 2.28
N ALA A 92 15.63 8.68 2.77
CA ALA A 92 14.34 9.30 2.49
C ALA A 92 14.18 9.63 1.00
N LYS A 93 15.22 10.18 0.35
CA LYS A 93 15.20 10.48 -1.08
C LYS A 93 15.06 9.22 -1.92
N ARG A 94 15.84 8.17 -1.63
CA ARG A 94 15.75 6.87 -2.31
C ARG A 94 14.33 6.30 -2.23
N LEU A 95 13.74 6.31 -1.04
CA LEU A 95 12.37 5.82 -0.84
C LEU A 95 11.35 6.68 -1.59
N ALA A 96 11.46 8.01 -1.53
CA ALA A 96 10.60 8.94 -2.25
C ALA A 96 10.67 8.72 -3.78
N GLU A 97 11.86 8.57 -4.34
CA GLU A 97 12.06 8.32 -5.78
C GLU A 97 11.50 6.97 -6.20
N ASP A 98 11.72 5.94 -5.38
CA ASP A 98 11.28 4.57 -5.69
C ASP A 98 9.74 4.45 -5.74
N VAL A 99 9.01 5.13 -4.83
CA VAL A 99 7.54 5.09 -4.84
C VAL A 99 6.91 6.01 -5.89
N SER A 100 7.58 7.09 -6.27
CA SER A 100 6.98 8.15 -7.10
C SER A 100 7.37 8.12 -8.58
N LYS A 101 8.58 7.66 -8.95
CA LYS A 101 9.08 7.82 -10.33
C LYS A 101 8.82 6.65 -11.25
N ASN A 102 8.81 5.42 -10.75
CA ASN A 102 8.92 4.25 -11.63
C ASN A 102 7.71 3.30 -11.59
N GLN A 103 6.93 3.31 -10.50
CA GLN A 103 5.97 2.23 -10.26
C GLN A 103 4.68 2.72 -9.59
N THR A 104 4.58 2.68 -8.25
CA THR A 104 3.30 2.67 -7.54
C THR A 104 2.49 3.96 -7.66
N PHE A 105 3.12 5.12 -7.44
CA PHE A 105 2.44 6.43 -7.47
C PHE A 105 2.79 7.25 -8.70
N TYR A 106 3.31 6.59 -9.74
CA TYR A 106 3.83 7.26 -10.92
C TYR A 106 2.78 8.12 -11.64
N THR A 107 1.59 7.57 -11.89
CA THR A 107 0.55 8.28 -12.64
C THR A 107 -0.02 9.47 -11.86
N VAL A 108 0.01 9.43 -10.53
CA VAL A 108 -0.45 10.50 -9.64
C VAL A 108 0.66 11.42 -9.15
N GLN A 109 1.93 11.20 -9.55
CA GLN A 109 3.09 11.96 -9.07
C GLN A 109 2.91 13.49 -9.15
N PRO A 110 2.29 14.07 -10.20
CA PRO A 110 2.06 15.51 -10.27
C PRO A 110 1.17 16.07 -9.15
N LEU A 111 0.47 15.22 -8.38
CA LEU A 111 -0.36 15.60 -7.24
C LEU A 111 0.41 15.58 -5.91
N LEU A 112 1.66 15.10 -5.91
CA LEU A 112 2.40 14.76 -4.69
C LEU A 112 3.64 15.63 -4.52
N ASN A 113 3.93 15.96 -3.26
CA ASN A 113 5.21 16.48 -2.81
C ASN A 113 5.82 15.52 -1.79
N PHE A 114 7.15 15.45 -1.76
CA PHE A 114 7.91 14.66 -0.79
C PHE A 114 8.89 15.57 -0.07
N TRP A 115 8.90 15.47 1.26
CA TRP A 115 9.77 16.22 2.16
C TRP A 115 10.50 15.28 3.11
N ALA A 116 11.63 15.75 3.63
CA ALA A 116 12.35 15.11 4.73
C ALA A 116 12.46 16.09 5.89
N ALA A 117 12.08 15.66 7.08
CA ALA A 117 12.17 16.39 8.34
C ALA A 117 13.12 15.64 9.28
N PHE A 118 14.34 16.15 9.40
CA PHE A 118 15.40 15.57 10.22
C PHE A 118 15.32 16.09 11.65
N ALA A 119 15.31 15.16 12.60
CA ALA A 119 15.51 15.35 14.03
C ALA A 119 16.58 14.36 14.51
N PRO A 120 17.69 14.83 15.10
CA PRO A 120 18.72 13.93 15.58
C PRO A 120 18.22 13.07 16.75
N SER A 121 18.54 11.79 16.70
CA SER A 121 18.33 10.84 17.79
C SER A 121 19.53 10.81 18.74
N ASN A 122 19.29 10.46 20.00
CA ASN A 122 20.37 10.25 20.98
C ASN A 122 21.02 8.88 20.80
N GLU A 123 20.26 7.90 20.31
CA GLU A 123 20.73 6.56 19.98
C GLU A 123 20.52 6.23 18.50
N SER A 124 21.44 5.45 17.93
CA SER A 124 21.34 4.98 16.54
C SER A 124 20.51 3.71 16.44
N GLY A 125 19.68 3.63 15.40
CA GLY A 125 18.77 2.54 15.09
C GLY A 125 17.49 2.51 15.93
N ILE A 126 16.72 1.44 15.78
CA ILE A 126 15.46 1.24 16.51
C ILE A 126 15.64 0.27 17.69
N GLY A 127 14.65 0.23 18.58
CA GLY A 127 14.59 -0.70 19.72
C GLY A 127 14.13 -2.11 19.36
N THR A 128 14.30 -3.05 20.27
CA THR A 128 13.88 -4.45 20.14
C THR A 128 13.37 -4.98 21.47
N HIS A 129 12.72 -6.16 21.46
CA HIS A 129 12.19 -6.79 22.68
C HIS A 129 11.18 -5.91 23.44
N GLY A 130 10.39 -5.11 22.72
CA GLY A 130 9.41 -4.19 23.30
C GLY A 130 10.03 -2.95 23.96
N VAL A 131 11.34 -2.76 23.84
CA VAL A 131 12.07 -1.64 24.45
C VAL A 131 12.53 -0.68 23.35
N PRO A 132 11.91 0.50 23.22
CA PRO A 132 12.39 1.53 22.30
C PRO A 132 13.72 2.13 22.77
N LYS A 133 14.52 2.57 21.81
CA LYS A 133 15.69 3.40 22.04
C LYS A 133 15.29 4.86 22.30
N ASP A 134 16.22 5.65 22.81
CA ASP A 134 16.07 7.10 22.97
C ASP A 134 16.16 7.83 21.61
N THR A 135 15.05 7.76 20.88
CA THR A 135 14.85 8.39 19.57
C THR A 135 13.62 9.31 19.60
N PRO A 136 13.46 10.24 18.64
CA PRO A 136 12.38 11.23 18.63
C PRO A 136 10.98 10.63 18.79
N PHE A 137 10.70 9.52 18.11
CA PHE A 137 9.40 8.84 18.08
C PHE A 137 9.40 7.47 18.78
N GLY A 138 10.59 6.98 19.16
CA GLY A 138 10.76 5.75 19.92
C GLY A 138 10.36 4.52 19.12
N LEU A 139 10.92 4.32 17.92
CA LEU A 139 10.61 3.14 17.10
C LEU A 139 11.19 1.86 17.71
N TYR A 140 10.44 0.75 17.65
CA TYR A 140 10.86 -0.55 18.18
C TYR A 140 10.14 -1.76 17.58
N ARG A 141 10.71 -2.94 17.79
CA ARG A 141 10.08 -4.26 17.56
C ARG A 141 9.76 -4.96 18.88
N ASP A 142 8.67 -5.72 18.93
CA ASP A 142 8.30 -6.51 20.12
C ASP A 142 9.30 -7.63 20.45
N GLY A 143 10.02 -8.12 19.44
CA GLY A 143 11.04 -9.16 19.57
C GLY A 143 12.09 -9.06 18.48
N THR A 144 12.55 -10.21 17.98
CA THR A 144 13.51 -10.30 16.86
C THR A 144 12.83 -10.49 15.51
N GLU A 145 11.50 -10.65 15.51
CA GLU A 145 10.68 -10.87 14.33
C GLU A 145 10.76 -9.68 13.38
N LEU A 146 11.06 -9.96 12.12
CA LEU A 146 10.96 -8.95 11.05
C LEU A 146 9.49 -8.80 10.60
N ARG A 147 8.70 -8.18 11.48
CA ARG A 147 7.26 -7.96 11.34
C ARG A 147 6.93 -6.46 11.40
N GLY A 148 6.27 -6.02 12.48
CA GLY A 148 5.84 -4.65 12.70
C GLY A 148 6.93 -3.84 13.38
N VAL A 149 7.02 -2.56 13.03
CA VAL A 149 7.81 -1.57 13.77
C VAL A 149 6.83 -0.56 14.36
N TYR A 150 6.79 -0.52 15.69
CA TYR A 150 5.87 0.31 16.46
C TYR A 150 6.55 1.60 16.90
N TYR A 151 5.76 2.63 17.23
CA TYR A 151 6.23 3.89 17.80
C TYR A 151 5.70 4.07 19.22
N GLN A 152 6.51 4.67 20.10
CA GLN A 152 6.13 4.93 21.49
C GLN A 152 5.49 6.31 21.69
N LYS A 153 5.80 7.30 20.83
CA LYS A 153 5.47 8.72 21.04
C LYS A 153 4.57 9.29 19.94
N PRO A 154 3.32 8.79 19.76
CA PRO A 154 2.41 9.27 18.71
C PRO A 154 2.05 10.75 18.82
N GLU A 155 1.97 11.28 20.04
CA GLU A 155 1.71 12.70 20.31
C GLU A 155 2.84 13.61 19.80
N VAL A 156 4.09 13.14 19.88
CA VAL A 156 5.25 13.85 19.34
C VAL A 156 5.24 13.81 17.82
N ALA A 157 4.93 12.64 17.23
CA ALA A 157 4.78 12.51 15.78
C ALA A 157 3.67 13.40 15.22
N ARG A 158 2.51 13.47 15.89
CA ARG A 158 1.42 14.38 15.51
C ARG A 158 1.85 15.84 15.59
N ALA A 159 2.42 16.25 16.72
CA ALA A 159 2.85 17.63 16.93
C ALA A 159 3.93 18.06 15.93
N ALA A 160 4.84 17.15 15.56
CA ALA A 160 5.85 17.37 14.52
C ALA A 160 5.21 17.60 13.14
N CYS A 161 4.20 16.82 12.77
CA CYS A 161 3.43 17.02 11.54
C CYS A 161 2.65 18.33 11.55
N ASP A 162 1.93 18.62 12.65
CA ASP A 162 1.14 19.85 12.81
C ASP A 162 2.01 21.11 12.75
N ALA A 163 3.25 21.04 13.26
CA ALA A 163 4.20 22.15 13.21
C ALA A 163 4.63 22.53 11.77
N LEU A 164 4.44 21.63 10.78
CA LEU A 164 4.71 21.90 9.38
C LEU A 164 3.52 22.54 8.63
N GLY A 165 2.37 22.70 9.29
CA GLY A 165 1.18 23.31 8.71
C GLY A 165 0.65 22.53 7.51
N ASP A 166 0.52 23.21 6.37
CA ASP A 166 0.03 22.61 5.13
C ASP A 166 0.99 21.57 4.53
N LYS A 167 2.26 21.55 4.95
CA LYS A 167 3.31 20.67 4.39
C LYS A 167 3.32 19.25 4.95
N CYS A 168 2.31 18.84 5.71
CA CYS A 168 2.23 17.48 6.22
C CYS A 168 0.81 16.93 6.12
N ASN A 169 0.56 16.14 5.07
CA ASN A 169 -0.70 15.40 4.91
C ASN A 169 -0.56 13.93 5.30
N TYR A 170 0.60 13.32 5.00
CA TYR A 170 0.90 11.94 5.34
C TYR A 170 2.29 11.84 5.98
N PRO A 171 2.37 11.74 7.32
CA PRO A 171 3.62 11.58 8.03
C PRO A 171 4.14 10.13 7.91
N ILE A 172 5.41 9.99 7.53
CA ILE A 172 6.13 8.73 7.40
C ILE A 172 7.26 8.72 8.44
N LEU A 173 7.21 7.84 9.43
CA LEU A 173 8.29 7.63 10.39
C LEU A 173 9.31 6.67 9.80
N LEU A 174 10.49 7.18 9.42
CA LEU A 174 11.57 6.42 8.83
C LEU A 174 12.57 5.98 9.90
N GLY A 175 12.59 4.70 10.22
CA GLY A 175 13.54 4.09 11.15
C GLY A 175 14.88 3.76 10.52
N ASN A 176 15.98 4.12 11.19
CA ASN A 176 17.36 3.76 10.84
C ASN A 176 17.65 2.26 11.09
N ASP A 177 16.97 1.39 10.36
CA ASP A 177 17.14 -0.06 10.45
C ASP A 177 17.22 -0.65 9.04
N PRO A 178 18.19 -1.53 8.73
CA PRO A 178 18.37 -2.07 7.39
C PRO A 178 17.47 -3.29 7.10
N LEU A 179 16.64 -3.72 8.05
CA LEU A 179 15.83 -4.95 7.96
C LEU A 179 14.34 -4.64 7.87
N TYR A 180 13.58 -5.57 7.31
CA TYR A 180 12.14 -5.50 7.10
C TYR A 180 11.41 -5.02 8.35
N GLY A 181 10.46 -4.12 8.11
CA GLY A 181 9.56 -3.63 9.13
C GLY A 181 8.83 -2.39 8.68
N GLY A 182 7.57 -2.30 9.11
CA GLY A 182 6.72 -1.14 8.94
C GLY A 182 5.41 -1.32 9.67
N LEU A 183 4.55 -0.32 9.55
CA LEU A 183 3.22 -0.31 10.14
C LEU A 183 2.37 0.74 9.44
N GLY A 184 1.17 0.36 9.02
CA GLY A 184 0.16 1.28 8.50
C GLY A 184 -0.66 1.94 9.60
N GLY A 185 -1.32 3.05 9.27
CA GLY A 185 -2.19 3.78 10.20
C GLY A 185 -2.07 5.30 10.04
N ASP A 186 -2.39 6.02 11.11
CA ASP A 186 -2.26 7.48 11.22
C ASP A 186 -0.84 7.97 10.88
N PHE A 187 0.16 7.17 11.21
CA PHE A 187 1.55 7.35 10.82
C PHE A 187 2.00 6.12 10.05
N THR A 188 2.51 6.32 8.84
CA THR A 188 3.16 5.25 8.10
C THR A 188 4.54 5.01 8.71
N VAL A 189 4.84 3.81 9.18
CA VAL A 189 6.19 3.46 9.66
C VAL A 189 6.89 2.63 8.60
N VAL A 190 8.15 2.94 8.34
CA VAL A 190 8.99 2.14 7.46
C VAL A 190 10.44 2.13 7.94
N THR A 191 11.16 1.08 7.60
CA THR A 191 12.60 0.95 7.85
C THR A 191 13.42 1.35 6.63
N SER A 192 14.68 1.72 6.84
CA SER A 192 15.62 2.04 5.76
C SER A 192 16.09 0.83 4.92
N SER A 193 15.50 -0.36 5.08
CA SER A 193 15.87 -1.56 4.32
C SER A 193 15.98 -1.26 2.80
N ILE A 194 17.08 -1.71 2.21
CA ILE A 194 17.31 -1.57 0.76
C ILE A 194 16.35 -2.48 -0.02
N LEU A 195 16.09 -3.70 0.48
CA LEU A 195 15.26 -4.69 -0.21
C LEU A 195 13.77 -4.46 0.03
N ASN A 196 13.40 -4.20 1.28
CA ASN A 196 12.01 -4.21 1.71
C ASN A 196 11.45 -2.83 2.06
N GLY A 197 12.31 -1.83 2.33
CA GLY A 197 11.85 -0.47 2.64
C GLY A 197 10.87 0.06 1.60
N PRO A 198 11.18 0.00 0.30
CA PRO A 198 10.24 0.49 -0.72
C PRO A 198 8.98 -0.36 -0.84
N LEU A 199 9.09 -1.69 -0.71
CA LEU A 199 7.95 -2.62 -0.76
C LEU A 199 6.94 -2.33 0.35
N VAL A 200 7.44 -2.23 1.58
CA VAL A 200 6.66 -1.90 2.78
C VAL A 200 6.07 -0.50 2.64
N LEU A 201 6.87 0.49 2.25
CA LEU A 201 6.39 1.87 2.10
C LEU A 201 5.19 1.97 1.16
N ARG A 202 5.22 1.29 0.02
CA ARG A 202 4.12 1.29 -0.96
C ARG A 202 2.85 0.66 -0.40
N HIS A 203 3.00 -0.45 0.32
CA HIS A 203 1.89 -1.15 0.97
C HIS A 203 1.25 -0.29 2.05
N GLU A 204 2.06 0.25 2.96
CA GLU A 204 1.54 1.06 4.07
C GLU A 204 0.97 2.40 3.59
N LEU A 205 1.59 3.06 2.59
CA LEU A 205 0.99 4.25 1.97
C LEU A 205 -0.29 3.92 1.20
N GLY A 206 -0.43 2.70 0.68
CA GLY A 206 -1.69 2.21 0.12
C GLY A 206 -2.82 2.32 1.15
N HIS A 207 -2.61 1.82 2.37
CA HIS A 207 -3.57 1.94 3.47
C HIS A 207 -3.72 3.37 4.00
N SER A 208 -2.64 4.14 4.10
CA SER A 208 -2.72 5.50 4.64
C SER A 208 -3.44 6.46 3.69
N ILE A 209 -3.25 6.32 2.37
CA ILE A 209 -3.82 7.23 1.38
C ILE A 209 -5.20 6.77 0.90
N ILE A 210 -5.36 5.47 0.68
CA ILE A 210 -6.56 4.88 0.07
C ILE A 210 -7.38 4.19 1.15
N GLU A 211 -8.71 4.30 1.06
CA GLU A 211 -9.61 3.48 1.87
C GLU A 211 -9.65 2.05 1.30
N VAL A 212 -8.63 1.25 1.64
CA VAL A 212 -8.43 -0.15 1.21
C VAL A 212 -8.05 -1.03 2.39
N GLY A 213 -8.53 -2.27 2.35
CA GLY A 213 -8.10 -3.35 3.24
C GLY A 213 -6.98 -4.19 2.62
N GLU A 214 -6.63 -5.26 3.32
CA GLU A 214 -5.70 -6.28 2.87
C GLU A 214 -6.28 -7.07 1.69
N GLU A 215 -5.42 -7.51 0.78
CA GLU A 215 -5.80 -8.52 -0.22
C GLU A 215 -5.11 -9.87 0.01
N TYR A 216 -4.11 -9.94 0.90
CA TYR A 216 -3.52 -11.21 1.30
C TYR A 216 -4.39 -11.96 2.33
N ASP A 217 -4.19 -13.27 2.41
CA ASP A 217 -4.89 -14.15 3.34
C ASP A 217 -4.26 -14.07 4.75
N GLY A 218 -5.07 -14.18 5.80
CA GLY A 218 -4.65 -14.13 7.21
C GLY A 218 -4.54 -12.75 7.83
N GLY A 219 -4.96 -11.72 7.10
CA GLY A 219 -5.19 -10.41 7.66
C GLY A 219 -6.42 -10.38 8.57
N PHE A 220 -6.60 -9.24 9.23
CA PHE A 220 -7.76 -8.93 10.06
C PHE A 220 -8.66 -7.84 9.45
N ALA A 221 -8.16 -7.14 8.42
CA ALA A 221 -8.73 -5.90 7.90
C ALA A 221 -9.10 -6.02 6.42
N TYR A 222 -10.35 -6.39 6.13
CA TYR A 222 -10.89 -6.45 4.77
C TYR A 222 -12.01 -5.43 4.64
N TYR A 223 -11.76 -4.32 3.95
CA TYR A 223 -12.73 -3.23 3.77
C TYR A 223 -12.34 -2.37 2.56
N GLY A 224 -13.14 -1.34 2.27
CA GLY A 224 -12.76 -0.34 1.28
C GLY A 224 -13.03 -0.77 -0.17
N VAL A 225 -12.39 -0.08 -1.11
CA VAL A 225 -12.66 -0.26 -2.54
C VAL A 225 -12.21 -1.62 -3.10
N ASN A 226 -11.34 -2.33 -2.39
CA ASN A 226 -10.76 -3.61 -2.81
C ASN A 226 -11.32 -4.82 -2.03
N ALA A 227 -12.37 -4.66 -1.22
CA ALA A 227 -12.98 -5.76 -0.49
C ALA A 227 -14.51 -5.84 -0.64
N ALA A 228 -15.03 -7.04 -0.84
CA ALA A 228 -16.47 -7.34 -0.80
C ALA A 228 -16.77 -8.48 0.20
N HIS A 229 -17.96 -8.50 0.80
CA HIS A 229 -18.33 -9.49 1.83
C HIS A 229 -19.53 -10.36 1.47
N ASN A 230 -20.53 -9.83 0.76
CA ASN A 230 -21.73 -10.56 0.37
C ASN A 230 -22.03 -10.42 -1.14
N PRO A 231 -21.07 -10.66 -2.04
CA PRO A 231 -21.27 -10.34 -3.46
C PRO A 231 -22.24 -11.30 -4.17
N GLN A 232 -22.63 -12.42 -3.54
CA GLN A 232 -23.55 -13.40 -4.12
C GLN A 232 -25.00 -12.91 -4.21
N ASP A 233 -25.32 -11.83 -3.50
CA ASP A 233 -26.68 -11.29 -3.41
C ASP A 233 -26.92 -10.18 -4.45
N ALA A 234 -25.85 -9.53 -4.95
CA ALA A 234 -25.95 -8.28 -5.66
C ALA A 234 -24.62 -7.85 -6.34
N LEU A 235 -24.55 -7.85 -7.68
CA LEU A 235 -23.42 -7.25 -8.41
C LEU A 235 -23.20 -5.77 -8.04
N GLN A 236 -24.27 -5.05 -7.73
CA GLN A 236 -24.19 -3.65 -7.32
C GLN A 236 -23.41 -3.41 -6.02
N ASP A 237 -23.26 -4.46 -5.19
CA ASP A 237 -22.54 -4.41 -3.92
C ASP A 237 -21.04 -4.76 -4.08
N VAL A 238 -20.59 -5.06 -5.31
CA VAL A 238 -19.17 -5.23 -5.63
C VAL A 238 -18.57 -3.85 -5.90
N PRO A 239 -17.62 -3.37 -5.06
CA PRO A 239 -17.08 -2.02 -5.20
C PRO A 239 -16.36 -1.76 -6.53
N TRP A 240 -15.89 -2.81 -7.20
CA TRP A 240 -15.14 -2.76 -8.46
C TRP A 240 -15.90 -3.34 -9.67
N LYS A 241 -17.24 -3.35 -9.64
CA LYS A 241 -18.05 -3.96 -10.71
C LYS A 241 -17.73 -3.43 -12.13
N GLU A 242 -17.31 -2.17 -12.27
CA GLU A 242 -16.89 -1.50 -13.52
C GLU A 242 -15.53 -2.01 -14.05
N TRP A 243 -14.78 -2.71 -13.22
CA TRP A 243 -13.49 -3.31 -13.57
C TRP A 243 -13.57 -4.79 -13.92
N LEU A 244 -14.70 -5.46 -13.69
CA LEU A 244 -14.86 -6.88 -14.01
C LEU A 244 -14.49 -7.18 -15.47
N THR A 245 -13.61 -8.16 -15.66
CA THR A 245 -13.00 -8.41 -16.97
C THR A 245 -13.93 -9.13 -17.93
N ASP A 246 -14.73 -10.08 -17.43
CA ASP A 246 -15.59 -10.91 -18.26
C ASP A 246 -17.04 -10.88 -17.74
N PRO A 247 -17.90 -9.99 -18.29
CA PRO A 247 -19.32 -9.96 -17.98
C PRO A 247 -20.06 -11.26 -18.35
N SER A 248 -19.47 -12.15 -19.17
CA SER A 248 -20.07 -13.45 -19.47
C SER A 248 -19.90 -14.47 -18.35
N ARG A 249 -19.00 -14.23 -17.39
CA ARG A 249 -18.89 -14.96 -16.12
C ARG A 249 -19.89 -14.48 -15.06
N LEU A 250 -21.05 -13.99 -15.49
CA LEU A 250 -22.17 -13.70 -14.60
C LEU A 250 -23.20 -14.82 -14.71
N ASP A 251 -23.60 -15.40 -13.56
CA ASP A 251 -24.77 -16.29 -13.50
C ASP A 251 -26.02 -15.43 -13.26
N GLY A 252 -26.63 -14.96 -14.34
CA GLY A 252 -27.67 -13.94 -14.30
C GLY A 252 -27.12 -12.60 -13.79
N SER A 253 -27.51 -12.18 -12.59
CA SER A 253 -26.99 -10.98 -11.92
C SER A 253 -25.91 -11.27 -10.87
N LYS A 254 -25.52 -12.54 -10.71
CA LYS A 254 -24.57 -12.97 -9.68
C LYS A 254 -23.17 -13.07 -10.27
N PRO A 255 -22.16 -12.47 -9.63
CA PRO A 255 -20.80 -12.58 -10.09
C PRO A 255 -20.21 -13.98 -9.83
N HIS A 256 -19.42 -14.49 -10.78
CA HIS A 256 -18.63 -15.71 -10.59
C HIS A 256 -17.58 -15.52 -9.50
N ILE A 257 -17.46 -16.53 -8.64
CA ILE A 257 -16.43 -16.58 -7.59
C ILE A 257 -15.32 -17.50 -8.07
N GLU A 258 -14.10 -17.01 -8.08
CA GLU A 258 -12.94 -17.78 -8.49
C GLU A 258 -12.66 -18.87 -7.43
N ARG A 259 -12.74 -20.13 -7.84
CA ARG A 259 -12.76 -21.27 -6.92
C ARG A 259 -11.39 -21.49 -6.27
N SER A 260 -11.29 -21.19 -4.99
CA SER A 260 -10.08 -21.42 -4.18
C SER A 260 -10.41 -21.75 -2.73
N VAL A 261 -9.45 -22.35 -2.02
CA VAL A 261 -9.51 -22.62 -0.58
C VAL A 261 -8.13 -22.53 0.03
N MET A 262 -8.04 -22.16 1.31
CA MET A 262 -6.80 -22.15 2.07
C MET A 262 -6.84 -23.26 3.14
N PRO A 263 -6.43 -24.49 2.82
CA PRO A 263 -6.44 -25.60 3.77
C PRO A 263 -5.48 -25.40 4.96
N MET A 264 -4.48 -24.53 4.82
CA MET A 264 -3.49 -24.29 5.89
C MET A 264 -3.02 -22.85 5.89
N GLN A 265 -2.96 -22.28 7.09
CA GLN A 265 -2.34 -20.99 7.36
C GLN A 265 -1.74 -21.00 8.76
N THR A 266 -0.54 -20.45 8.88
CA THR A 266 0.14 -20.29 10.17
C THR A 266 1.17 -19.16 10.13
N TYR A 267 1.38 -18.52 11.28
CA TYR A 267 2.39 -17.49 11.50
C TYR A 267 3.31 -17.92 12.64
N PRO A 268 4.28 -18.83 12.39
CA PRO A 268 5.03 -19.47 13.46
C PRO A 268 5.96 -18.53 14.23
N TRP A 269 6.48 -17.49 13.58
CA TRP A 269 7.46 -16.55 14.13
C TRP A 269 8.59 -17.25 14.91
N THR A 270 9.11 -18.35 14.37
CA THR A 270 9.96 -19.27 15.13
C THR A 270 11.35 -19.38 14.54
N MET A 271 12.36 -19.47 15.42
CA MET A 271 13.73 -19.76 15.02
C MET A 271 13.86 -21.24 14.69
N LEU A 272 14.41 -21.55 13.52
CA LEU A 272 14.67 -22.91 13.10
C LEU A 272 15.96 -23.44 13.73
N ASN A 273 16.02 -24.77 13.89
CA ASN A 273 17.15 -25.48 14.48
C ASN A 273 17.48 -26.70 13.61
N VAL A 274 18.76 -27.07 13.49
CA VAL A 274 19.18 -28.21 12.64
C VAL A 274 18.85 -29.58 13.22
N THR A 275 18.56 -29.65 14.53
CA THR A 275 18.25 -30.90 15.24
C THR A 275 16.79 -31.31 15.11
N LYS A 276 15.89 -30.36 14.85
CA LYS A 276 14.45 -30.61 14.78
C LYS A 276 13.80 -29.75 13.69
N PRO A 277 13.31 -30.36 12.60
CA PRO A 277 12.52 -29.65 11.60
C PRO A 277 11.26 -29.03 12.21
N TRP A 278 10.81 -27.92 11.65
CA TRP A 278 9.47 -27.43 11.89
C TRP A 278 8.52 -28.07 10.88
N SER A 279 7.41 -28.65 11.34
CA SER A 279 6.45 -29.35 10.48
C SER A 279 5.02 -29.04 10.92
N ILE A 280 4.11 -28.99 9.96
CA ILE A 280 2.67 -28.83 10.18
C ILE A 280 1.89 -29.77 9.27
N CYS A 281 0.82 -30.35 9.80
CA CYS A 281 -0.10 -31.17 9.05
C CYS A 281 -1.36 -30.38 8.67
N PHE A 282 -1.89 -30.64 7.48
CA PHE A 282 -3.17 -30.11 7.03
C PHE A 282 -3.93 -31.15 6.20
N THR A 283 -5.18 -30.87 5.87
CA THR A 283 -6.03 -31.79 5.10
C THR A 283 -6.46 -31.12 3.80
N SER A 284 -6.19 -31.76 2.67
CA SER A 284 -6.77 -31.39 1.37
C SER A 284 -8.02 -32.22 1.10
N SER A 285 -9.00 -31.60 0.43
CA SER A 285 -10.17 -32.30 -0.11
C SER A 285 -9.83 -33.18 -1.32
N GLY A 286 -8.72 -32.91 -2.00
CA GLY A 286 -8.37 -33.55 -3.27
C GLY A 286 -9.24 -33.15 -4.46
N THR A 287 -10.03 -32.07 -4.33
CA THR A 287 -10.99 -31.62 -5.35
C THR A 287 -10.54 -30.40 -6.15
N TYR A 288 -9.32 -29.90 -5.89
CA TYR A 288 -8.72 -28.76 -6.56
C TYR A 288 -7.66 -29.24 -7.56
N SER A 289 -7.34 -28.41 -8.55
CA SER A 289 -6.48 -28.82 -9.67
C SER A 289 -5.03 -28.37 -9.50
N ARG A 290 -4.79 -27.37 -8.66
CA ARG A 290 -3.50 -26.68 -8.50
C ARG A 290 -3.34 -26.22 -7.05
N TYR A 291 -2.11 -25.97 -6.62
CA TYR A 291 -1.85 -25.38 -5.31
C TYR A 291 -0.67 -24.40 -5.31
N LEU A 292 -0.65 -23.55 -4.30
CA LEU A 292 0.42 -22.62 -3.95
C LEU A 292 0.89 -22.96 -2.53
N VAL A 293 2.20 -23.10 -2.36
CA VAL A 293 2.85 -23.07 -1.05
C VAL A 293 3.49 -21.71 -0.90
N LYS A 294 2.94 -20.90 0.03
CA LYS A 294 3.40 -19.55 0.31
C LYS A 294 4.04 -19.50 1.69
N PHE A 295 5.17 -18.82 1.83
CA PHE A 295 5.84 -18.67 3.13
C PHE A 295 6.78 -17.48 3.14
N SER A 296 7.17 -17.04 4.34
CA SER A 296 8.18 -16.01 4.49
C SER A 296 9.27 -16.40 5.47
N LEU A 297 10.49 -16.00 5.16
CA LEU A 297 11.71 -16.40 5.85
C LEU A 297 12.61 -15.20 6.08
N SER A 298 13.38 -15.22 7.17
CA SER A 298 14.52 -14.32 7.39
C SER A 298 15.78 -15.09 7.76
N GLY A 299 16.95 -14.49 7.48
CA GLY A 299 18.26 -15.07 7.86
C GLY A 299 18.69 -16.32 7.07
N MET A 300 18.02 -16.64 5.97
CA MET A 300 18.33 -17.80 5.11
C MET A 300 18.52 -17.37 3.65
N PRO A 301 19.68 -16.81 3.28
CA PRO A 301 19.93 -16.31 1.93
C PRO A 301 20.44 -17.35 0.93
N GLU A 302 20.79 -18.59 1.35
CA GLU A 302 21.35 -19.61 0.45
C GLU A 302 20.45 -20.84 0.33
N SER A 303 20.47 -21.50 -0.83
CA SER A 303 19.69 -22.73 -1.08
C SER A 303 20.18 -23.92 -0.25
N THR A 304 21.40 -23.84 0.27
CA THR A 304 21.98 -24.81 1.20
C THR A 304 21.57 -24.56 2.65
N ASP A 305 20.89 -23.46 2.97
CA ASP A 305 20.50 -23.14 4.33
C ASP A 305 19.27 -23.94 4.79
N LEU A 306 18.33 -24.19 3.87
CA LEU A 306 17.00 -24.72 4.19
C LEU A 306 16.53 -25.73 3.13
N ARG A 307 15.81 -26.77 3.57
CA ARG A 307 15.00 -27.63 2.70
C ARG A 307 13.53 -27.52 3.09
N VAL A 308 12.67 -27.23 2.11
CA VAL A 308 11.21 -27.20 2.27
C VAL A 308 10.62 -28.41 1.54
N THR A 309 9.84 -29.23 2.24
CA THR A 309 9.21 -30.42 1.64
C THR A 309 7.72 -30.47 1.90
N LEU A 310 6.96 -30.94 0.91
CA LEU A 310 5.57 -31.34 1.06
C LEU A 310 5.48 -32.86 0.88
N ASP A 311 5.01 -33.57 1.90
CA ASP A 311 4.98 -35.05 1.95
C ASP A 311 6.33 -35.69 1.63
N GLY A 312 7.41 -35.06 2.08
CA GLY A 312 8.79 -35.47 1.82
C GLY A 312 9.33 -35.14 0.42
N LYS A 313 8.50 -34.64 -0.51
CA LYS A 313 8.95 -34.12 -1.81
C LYS A 313 9.58 -32.74 -1.63
N ASP A 314 10.84 -32.59 -2.03
CA ASP A 314 11.54 -31.30 -2.00
C ASP A 314 10.89 -30.32 -2.98
N LEU A 315 10.47 -29.16 -2.47
CA LEU A 315 9.83 -28.11 -3.25
C LEU A 315 10.82 -27.25 -4.03
N LYS A 316 12.13 -27.43 -3.81
CA LYS A 316 13.22 -26.70 -4.48
C LYS A 316 13.05 -25.18 -4.40
N TRP A 317 12.75 -24.70 -3.20
CA TRP A 317 12.60 -23.28 -2.91
C TRP A 317 13.84 -22.48 -3.38
N PRO A 318 13.65 -21.39 -4.15
CA PRO A 318 14.74 -20.54 -4.61
C PRO A 318 15.04 -19.42 -3.58
N PRO A 319 16.27 -19.30 -3.08
CA PRO A 319 16.63 -18.21 -2.18
C PRO A 319 16.64 -16.85 -2.88
N LYS A 320 16.28 -15.78 -2.15
CA LYS A 320 16.38 -14.41 -2.65
C LYS A 320 17.83 -13.91 -2.61
N SER A 321 18.39 -13.62 -3.79
CA SER A 321 19.71 -12.99 -3.89
C SER A 321 19.77 -11.65 -3.15
N GLY A 322 20.86 -11.43 -2.41
CA GLY A 322 21.12 -10.22 -1.63
C GLY A 322 20.36 -10.12 -0.31
N LEU A 323 19.59 -11.15 0.10
CA LEU A 323 18.71 -11.10 1.26
C LEU A 323 19.43 -10.79 2.59
N GLY A 324 20.60 -11.39 2.81
CA GLY A 324 21.32 -11.28 4.08
C GLY A 324 20.48 -11.78 5.25
N LEU A 325 20.23 -10.92 6.24
CA LEU A 325 19.37 -11.19 7.41
C LEU A 325 17.91 -10.75 7.21
N ASP A 326 17.62 -10.08 6.10
CA ASP A 326 16.31 -9.49 5.86
C ASP A 326 15.23 -10.56 5.60
N ARG A 327 13.96 -10.16 5.55
CA ARG A 327 12.81 -11.04 5.30
C ARG A 327 12.42 -11.05 3.82
N TRP A 328 11.96 -12.19 3.33
CA TRP A 328 11.38 -12.31 2.00
C TRP A 328 10.16 -13.23 1.98
N HIS A 329 9.25 -12.99 1.04
CA HIS A 329 8.03 -13.76 0.81
C HIS A 329 8.20 -14.60 -0.46
N TYR A 330 7.88 -15.89 -0.37
CA TYR A 330 8.07 -16.87 -1.43
C TYR A 330 6.74 -17.50 -1.79
N ASP A 331 6.44 -17.50 -3.08
CA ASP A 331 5.24 -18.08 -3.65
C ASP A 331 5.66 -19.22 -4.60
N LEU A 332 5.40 -20.48 -4.21
CA LEU A 332 5.71 -21.67 -5.00
C LEU A 332 4.42 -22.24 -5.60
N HIS A 333 4.23 -22.03 -6.91
CA HIS A 333 3.06 -22.51 -7.64
C HIS A 333 3.27 -23.91 -8.22
N PHE A 334 2.26 -24.77 -8.12
CA PHE A 334 2.28 -26.13 -8.63
C PHE A 334 1.03 -26.41 -9.46
N ASP A 335 1.24 -26.78 -10.73
CA ASP A 335 0.18 -27.16 -11.67
C ASP A 335 -0.13 -28.66 -11.57
N GLU A 336 -0.42 -29.11 -10.35
CA GLU A 336 -0.83 -30.47 -10.03
C GLU A 336 -1.79 -30.45 -8.82
N ALA A 337 -2.63 -31.48 -8.69
CA ALA A 337 -3.57 -31.59 -7.58
C ALA A 337 -2.92 -32.25 -6.35
N LEU A 338 -3.27 -31.76 -5.15
CA LEU A 338 -3.03 -32.53 -3.92
C LEU A 338 -4.01 -33.70 -3.87
N THR A 339 -3.56 -34.83 -3.34
CA THR A 339 -4.45 -35.98 -3.09
C THR A 339 -5.43 -35.67 -1.97
N GLY A 340 -6.62 -36.30 -1.96
CA GLY A 340 -7.51 -36.17 -0.81
C GLY A 340 -6.89 -36.81 0.44
N GLY A 341 -6.85 -36.09 1.55
CA GLY A 341 -6.35 -36.59 2.83
C GLY A 341 -5.35 -35.68 3.51
N LYS A 342 -4.56 -36.27 4.42
CA LYS A 342 -3.62 -35.56 5.28
C LYS A 342 -2.28 -35.36 4.56
N HIS A 343 -1.78 -34.13 4.61
CA HIS A 343 -0.49 -33.70 4.09
C HIS A 343 0.39 -33.14 5.19
N GLU A 344 1.71 -33.13 4.97
CA GLU A 344 2.69 -32.54 5.88
C GLU A 344 3.65 -31.60 5.16
N LEU A 345 3.65 -30.32 5.56
CA LEU A 345 4.64 -29.33 5.13
C LEU A 345 5.76 -29.26 6.18
N THR A 346 7.01 -29.35 5.74
CA THR A 346 8.18 -29.36 6.62
C THR A 346 9.25 -28.37 6.16
N PHE A 347 9.83 -27.66 7.12
CA PHE A 347 10.95 -26.73 6.99
C PHE A 347 12.13 -27.28 7.80
N ASN A 348 13.16 -27.74 7.11
CA ASN A 348 14.33 -28.36 7.70
C ASN A 348 15.57 -27.47 7.50
N LEU A 349 16.06 -26.86 8.58
CA LEU A 349 17.30 -26.08 8.55
C LEU A 349 18.48 -27.02 8.36
N LEU A 350 19.28 -26.78 7.33
CA LEU A 350 20.43 -27.61 6.98
C LEU A 350 21.75 -26.98 7.47
N ASN A 351 21.82 -25.65 7.53
CA ASN A 351 23.03 -24.93 7.89
C ASN A 351 23.03 -24.51 9.37
N LYS A 352 23.87 -25.18 10.18
CA LYS A 352 24.04 -24.87 11.60
C LYS A 352 24.53 -23.43 11.86
N GLY A 353 25.27 -22.84 10.92
CA GLY A 353 25.74 -21.46 11.02
C GLY A 353 24.63 -20.41 11.01
N ARG A 354 23.38 -20.81 10.70
CA ARG A 354 22.20 -19.93 10.71
C ARG A 354 21.34 -20.07 11.96
N GLU A 355 21.65 -20.97 12.89
CA GLU A 355 20.90 -21.07 14.15
C GLU A 355 20.94 -19.73 14.91
N GLY A 356 19.79 -19.30 15.42
CA GLY A 356 19.63 -18.00 16.09
C GLY A 356 19.32 -16.83 15.16
N VAL A 357 19.42 -17.00 13.83
CA VAL A 357 19.00 -15.98 12.85
C VAL A 357 18.04 -16.50 11.78
N ALA A 358 18.02 -17.81 11.52
CA ALA A 358 17.07 -18.43 10.60
C ALA A 358 15.66 -18.48 11.20
N GLN A 359 14.78 -17.62 10.72
CA GLN A 359 13.40 -17.56 11.20
C GLN A 359 12.41 -17.99 10.12
N LEU A 360 11.46 -18.85 10.50
CA LEU A 360 10.24 -19.09 9.74
C LEU A 360 9.17 -18.12 10.25
N CYS A 361 8.74 -17.21 9.37
CA CYS A 361 7.82 -16.13 9.74
C CYS A 361 6.35 -16.51 9.48
N SER A 362 6.05 -17.05 8.30
CA SER A 362 4.70 -17.50 7.93
C SER A 362 4.75 -18.71 6.97
N ALA A 363 3.68 -19.50 6.95
CA ALA A 363 3.46 -20.55 5.95
C ALA A 363 1.96 -20.75 5.67
N GLU A 364 1.63 -20.92 4.40
CA GLU A 364 0.28 -21.03 3.86
C GLU A 364 0.26 -22.07 2.73
N VAL A 365 -0.84 -22.80 2.63
CA VAL A 365 -1.15 -23.62 1.45
C VAL A 365 -2.52 -23.19 0.96
N ILE A 366 -2.58 -22.86 -0.33
CA ILE A 366 -3.79 -22.43 -1.02
C ILE A 366 -4.02 -23.35 -2.22
N GLU A 367 -5.23 -23.84 -2.40
CA GLU A 367 -5.62 -24.70 -3.52
C GLU A 367 -6.56 -23.94 -4.46
N PHE A 368 -6.39 -24.15 -5.78
CA PHE A 368 -7.15 -23.45 -6.82
C PHE A 368 -7.82 -24.44 -7.78
N GLY A 369 -8.99 -24.03 -8.29
CA GLY A 369 -9.61 -24.72 -9.42
C GLY A 369 -8.74 -24.65 -10.68
N ASN A 370 -9.18 -25.31 -11.74
CA ASN A 370 -8.53 -25.16 -13.05
C ASN A 370 -8.77 -23.75 -13.64
N GLU A 371 -8.17 -23.39 -14.78
CA GLU A 371 -8.31 -22.02 -15.37
C GLU A 371 -9.76 -21.60 -15.71
N THR A 372 -10.67 -22.56 -15.87
CA THR A 372 -12.10 -22.24 -16.08
C THR A 372 -12.80 -21.91 -14.77
N GLU A 373 -12.34 -22.48 -13.65
CA GLU A 373 -12.90 -22.27 -12.30
C GLU A 373 -12.18 -21.15 -11.54
N PHE A 374 -10.90 -20.94 -11.81
CA PHE A 374 -10.00 -19.96 -11.19
C PHE A 374 -9.06 -19.34 -12.24
N ALA A 375 -9.38 -18.13 -12.70
CA ALA A 375 -8.54 -17.37 -13.62
C ALA A 375 -7.30 -16.82 -12.90
N SER A 376 -6.12 -17.42 -13.15
CA SER A 376 -4.89 -17.07 -12.43
C SER A 376 -4.12 -15.89 -13.03
N LYS A 377 -4.38 -15.58 -14.30
CA LYS A 377 -3.61 -14.63 -15.10
C LYS A 377 -3.71 -13.19 -14.54
N PRO A 378 -2.58 -12.48 -14.35
CA PRO A 378 -2.58 -11.06 -14.01
C PRO A 378 -3.39 -10.23 -15.01
N GLY A 379 -3.99 -9.13 -14.53
CA GLY A 379 -4.90 -8.30 -15.31
C GLY A 379 -6.34 -8.82 -15.42
N PHE A 380 -6.67 -9.97 -14.82
CA PHE A 380 -8.05 -10.46 -14.72
C PHE A 380 -8.70 -9.98 -13.42
N TYR A 381 -9.85 -9.33 -13.55
CA TYR A 381 -10.62 -8.76 -12.46
C TYR A 381 -11.90 -9.56 -12.26
N SER A 382 -12.03 -10.13 -11.08
CA SER A 382 -13.10 -11.05 -10.69
C SER A 382 -13.35 -10.95 -9.19
N LEU A 383 -13.90 -12.00 -8.58
CA LEU A 383 -14.07 -12.10 -7.14
C LEU A 383 -13.26 -13.28 -6.65
N TYR A 384 -12.07 -12.98 -6.13
CA TYR A 384 -11.17 -13.96 -5.56
C TYR A 384 -11.41 -14.06 -4.05
N PRO A 385 -11.71 -15.25 -3.50
CA PRO A 385 -11.80 -15.44 -2.07
C PRO A 385 -10.52 -15.03 -1.35
N THR A 386 -10.68 -14.26 -0.28
CA THR A 386 -9.63 -13.94 0.68
C THR A 386 -10.07 -14.42 2.06
N PHE A 387 -9.17 -15.10 2.78
CA PHE A 387 -9.50 -15.75 4.03
C PHE A 387 -8.84 -15.00 5.19
N SER A 388 -9.63 -14.48 6.13
CA SER A 388 -9.10 -13.80 7.32
C SER A 388 -8.48 -14.77 8.34
N GLU A 389 -7.76 -14.21 9.32
CA GLU A 389 -7.23 -14.98 10.47
C GLU A 389 -8.31 -15.71 11.29
N THR A 390 -9.57 -15.26 11.21
CA THR A 390 -10.73 -15.90 11.85
C THR A 390 -11.52 -16.80 10.90
N ASN A 391 -10.96 -17.11 9.73
CA ASN A 391 -11.56 -17.92 8.68
C ASN A 391 -12.89 -17.37 8.13
N LYS A 392 -13.12 -16.06 8.26
CA LYS A 392 -14.16 -15.36 7.51
C LYS A 392 -13.65 -15.09 6.09
N THR A 393 -14.50 -15.38 5.11
CA THR A 393 -14.23 -15.09 3.69
C THR A 393 -14.70 -13.69 3.34
N SER A 394 -13.81 -12.93 2.72
CA SER A 394 -14.10 -11.75 1.92
C SER A 394 -13.67 -12.01 0.47
N TYR A 395 -13.82 -11.03 -0.40
CA TYR A 395 -13.40 -11.13 -1.79
C TYR A 395 -12.56 -9.93 -2.18
N ARG A 396 -11.58 -10.14 -3.06
CA ARG A 396 -10.70 -9.12 -3.63
C ARG A 396 -10.81 -9.08 -5.16
N PRO A 397 -10.39 -7.98 -5.81
CA PRO A 397 -10.56 -7.81 -7.25
C PRO A 397 -9.64 -8.67 -8.11
N THR A 398 -8.45 -9.01 -7.62
CA THR A 398 -7.42 -9.69 -8.44
C THR A 398 -6.80 -10.89 -7.72
N ASN A 399 -6.19 -11.80 -8.49
CA ASN A 399 -5.30 -12.81 -7.93
C ASN A 399 -3.94 -12.15 -7.59
N ASP A 400 -2.93 -12.20 -8.47
CA ASP A 400 -1.55 -11.76 -8.15
C ASP A 400 -1.17 -10.39 -8.76
N ASP A 401 -2.13 -9.47 -8.92
CA ASP A 401 -1.95 -8.21 -9.66
C ASP A 401 -2.08 -6.94 -8.79
N CYS A 402 -2.03 -7.11 -7.46
CA CYS A 402 -2.07 -6.00 -6.51
C CYS A 402 -1.02 -6.18 -5.39
N LEU A 403 -0.24 -5.13 -5.12
CA LEU A 403 0.72 -5.12 -4.01
C LEU A 403 0.06 -5.24 -2.63
N MET A 404 -1.25 -4.93 -2.53
CA MET A 404 -2.04 -5.17 -1.31
C MET A 404 -2.20 -6.68 -1.01
N ARG A 405 -1.91 -7.56 -1.98
CA ARG A 405 -1.82 -9.01 -1.81
C ARG A 405 -0.38 -9.50 -1.87
N THR A 406 0.35 -9.02 -2.87
CA THR A 406 1.70 -9.48 -3.19
C THR A 406 2.67 -8.34 -2.95
N VAL A 407 3.05 -8.13 -1.68
CA VAL A 407 3.93 -7.02 -1.25
C VAL A 407 5.30 -6.99 -1.96
N THR A 408 5.72 -8.09 -2.59
CA THR A 408 6.97 -8.18 -3.36
C THR A 408 6.85 -7.59 -4.77
N THR A 409 5.66 -7.19 -5.20
CA THR A 409 5.42 -6.50 -6.46
C THR A 409 5.08 -5.04 -6.21
N PRO A 410 5.30 -4.15 -7.19
CA PRO A 410 5.18 -2.72 -6.95
C PRO A 410 3.86 -2.12 -7.41
N ASN A 411 2.98 -2.90 -8.02
CA ASN A 411 1.81 -2.40 -8.74
C ASN A 411 0.56 -2.48 -7.87
N LEU A 412 -0.18 -1.39 -7.76
CA LEU A 412 -1.58 -1.44 -7.31
C LEU A 412 -2.43 -1.97 -8.47
N CYS A 413 -3.45 -2.78 -8.17
CA CYS A 413 -4.45 -3.11 -9.17
C CYS A 413 -5.24 -1.86 -9.56
N LYS A 414 -5.94 -1.90 -10.71
CA LYS A 414 -6.68 -0.76 -11.26
C LYS A 414 -7.74 -0.21 -10.29
N VAL A 415 -8.33 -1.07 -9.47
CA VAL A 415 -9.29 -0.69 -8.42
C VAL A 415 -8.62 0.17 -7.35
N CYS A 416 -7.43 -0.23 -6.90
CA CYS A 416 -6.67 0.53 -5.93
C CYS A 416 -6.10 1.82 -6.54
N ILE A 417 -5.65 1.81 -7.81
CA ILE A 417 -5.23 3.03 -8.53
C ILE A 417 -6.39 4.03 -8.67
N GLU A 418 -7.60 3.59 -8.99
CA GLU A 418 -8.78 4.44 -9.02
C GLU A 418 -9.07 5.03 -7.61
N GLY A 419 -8.99 4.20 -6.57
CA GLY A 419 -9.09 4.63 -5.18
C GLY A 419 -8.04 5.68 -4.79
N LEU A 420 -6.82 5.55 -5.32
CA LEU A 420 -5.73 6.50 -5.13
C LEU A 420 -6.05 7.86 -5.79
N TRP A 421 -6.47 7.85 -7.06
CA TRP A 421 -6.95 9.06 -7.74
C TRP A 421 -8.08 9.74 -6.96
N HIS A 422 -9.07 8.97 -6.51
CA HIS A 422 -10.17 9.48 -5.71
C HIS A 422 -9.70 10.14 -4.42
N SER A 423 -8.71 9.56 -3.75
CA SER A 423 -8.26 10.04 -2.44
C SER A 423 -7.42 11.30 -2.56
N LEU A 424 -6.58 11.39 -3.58
CA LEU A 424 -5.73 12.55 -3.82
C LEU A 424 -6.53 13.75 -4.37
N LEU A 425 -7.42 13.53 -5.34
CA LEU A 425 -8.21 14.60 -5.95
C LEU A 425 -9.31 15.16 -5.04
N ARG A 426 -9.58 14.55 -3.88
CA ARG A 426 -10.36 15.18 -2.80
C ARG A 426 -9.59 16.28 -2.08
N LYS A 427 -8.25 16.31 -2.19
CA LYS A 427 -7.36 17.25 -1.52
C LYS A 427 -6.69 18.25 -2.48
N VAL A 428 -6.78 18.00 -3.80
CA VAL A 428 -6.06 18.74 -4.83
C VAL A 428 -7.03 19.21 -5.93
N THR A 429 -6.87 20.45 -6.39
CA THR A 429 -7.56 21.01 -7.55
C THR A 429 -6.71 20.89 -8.81
N LEU A 430 -7.34 20.67 -9.97
CA LEU A 430 -6.64 20.56 -11.26
C LEU A 430 -5.99 21.88 -11.72
N ILE A 431 -6.42 23.00 -11.12
CA ILE A 431 -5.97 24.35 -11.42
C ILE A 431 -5.04 24.81 -10.31
N ASP A 432 -3.83 25.21 -10.66
CA ASP A 432 -2.85 25.79 -9.74
C ASP A 432 -3.04 27.31 -9.58
N ASN A 433 -3.37 28.02 -10.67
CA ASN A 433 -3.66 29.46 -10.65
C ASN A 433 -4.33 29.94 -11.95
N LEU A 434 -4.84 31.16 -11.89
CA LEU A 434 -5.25 31.95 -13.05
C LEU A 434 -4.61 33.34 -12.95
N ASN A 435 -3.56 33.56 -13.72
CA ASN A 435 -2.78 34.79 -13.70
C ASN A 435 -3.19 35.70 -14.87
N ALA A 436 -3.37 36.99 -14.59
CA ALA A 436 -3.56 38.01 -15.60
C ALA A 436 -2.29 38.85 -15.73
N THR A 437 -1.82 39.05 -16.96
CA THR A 437 -0.66 39.88 -17.26
C THR A 437 -0.98 40.83 -18.42
N CYS A 438 -0.23 41.91 -18.52
CA CYS A 438 -0.36 42.92 -19.55
C CYS A 438 0.87 42.90 -20.45
N VAL A 439 0.64 42.79 -21.76
CA VAL A 439 1.69 42.78 -22.77
C VAL A 439 1.51 44.00 -23.67
N TRP A 440 2.51 44.87 -23.71
CA TRP A 440 2.54 46.00 -24.62
C TRP A 440 3.10 45.58 -25.98
N ASP A 441 2.35 45.84 -27.04
CA ASP A 441 2.85 45.69 -28.40
C ASP A 441 3.23 47.06 -28.96
N SER A 442 4.53 47.30 -29.10
CA SER A 442 5.07 48.55 -29.65
C SER A 442 4.68 48.83 -31.10
N SER A 443 4.31 47.80 -31.87
CA SER A 443 3.95 47.94 -33.28
C SER A 443 2.51 48.39 -33.47
N SER A 444 1.57 47.82 -32.71
CA SER A 444 0.17 48.23 -32.68
C SER A 444 -0.12 49.36 -31.68
N GLN A 445 0.86 49.74 -30.86
CA GLN A 445 0.73 50.72 -29.77
C GLN A 445 -0.47 50.41 -28.87
N SER A 446 -0.65 49.13 -28.54
CA SER A 446 -1.81 48.68 -27.78
C SER A 446 -1.44 47.65 -26.73
N TRP A 447 -2.20 47.67 -25.63
CA TRP A 447 -2.11 46.68 -24.58
C TRP A 447 -2.97 45.46 -24.91
N THR A 448 -2.38 44.28 -24.72
CA THR A 448 -3.08 43.00 -24.73
C THR A 448 -3.05 42.43 -23.33
N ARG A 449 -4.22 42.00 -22.85
CA ARG A 449 -4.33 41.24 -21.61
C ARG A 449 -4.18 39.76 -21.91
N GLU A 450 -3.24 39.12 -21.23
CA GLU A 450 -3.04 37.68 -21.28
C GLU A 450 -3.54 37.06 -19.97
N LEU A 451 -4.53 36.18 -20.08
CA LEU A 451 -4.99 35.31 -19.00
C LEU A 451 -4.35 33.94 -19.18
N ARG A 452 -3.55 33.51 -18.20
CA ARG A 452 -2.86 32.22 -18.19
C ARG A 452 -3.39 31.34 -17.07
N LEU A 453 -3.95 30.22 -17.46
CA LEU A 453 -4.44 29.17 -16.58
C LEU A 453 -3.30 28.17 -16.30
N GLY A 454 -2.78 28.19 -15.08
CA GLY A 454 -1.82 27.19 -14.60
C GLY A 454 -2.57 25.92 -14.19
N LEU A 455 -2.22 24.79 -14.81
CA LEU A 455 -2.81 23.48 -14.55
C LEU A 455 -1.77 22.52 -14.01
N ILE A 456 -2.23 21.57 -13.19
CA ILE A 456 -1.40 20.42 -12.80
C ILE A 456 -0.97 19.67 -14.08
N PRO A 457 0.32 19.30 -14.20
CA PRO A 457 0.87 18.67 -15.41
C PRO A 457 0.50 17.19 -15.51
N VAL A 458 -0.80 16.91 -15.66
CA VAL A 458 -1.37 15.63 -16.12
C VAL A 458 -1.97 15.80 -17.51
N ALA A 459 -2.57 14.76 -18.07
CA ALA A 459 -3.05 14.75 -19.45
C ALA A 459 -1.93 15.10 -20.46
N HIS A 460 -2.26 15.86 -21.50
CA HIS A 460 -1.32 16.32 -22.52
C HIS A 460 -0.22 17.28 -21.99
N LEU A 461 -0.22 17.61 -20.70
CA LEU A 461 0.76 18.50 -20.06
C LEU A 461 1.91 17.74 -19.38
N ARG A 462 1.90 16.40 -19.37
CA ARG A 462 3.01 15.62 -18.83
C ARG A 462 4.27 15.84 -19.66
N SER A 463 5.40 16.03 -18.99
CA SER A 463 6.71 15.93 -19.64
C SER A 463 6.96 14.46 -20.00
N GLN A 464 7.18 14.17 -21.28
CA GLN A 464 7.70 12.86 -21.67
C GLN A 464 9.16 12.80 -21.21
N GLU A 465 9.44 12.07 -20.13
CA GLU A 465 10.81 11.66 -19.78
C GLU A 465 11.13 10.34 -20.49
N ASP A 466 12.35 10.23 -21.01
CA ASP A 466 12.83 9.16 -21.93
C ASP A 466 12.79 7.73 -21.36
N HIS A 467 12.36 7.51 -20.12
CA HIS A 467 12.49 6.24 -19.39
C HIS A 467 11.23 5.74 -18.67
N SER A 468 10.09 6.36 -18.91
CA SER A 468 8.86 6.00 -18.19
C SER A 468 7.95 5.01 -18.91
N PRO A 469 7.17 4.20 -18.17
CA PRO A 469 6.09 3.41 -18.76
C PRO A 469 5.12 4.34 -19.52
N SER A 470 4.48 3.81 -20.57
CA SER A 470 3.46 4.55 -21.31
C SER A 470 2.40 5.06 -20.34
N PHE A 471 2.18 6.37 -20.31
CA PHE A 471 1.10 6.95 -19.52
C PHE A 471 -0.26 6.39 -19.96
N PRO A 472 -1.24 6.34 -19.05
CA PRO A 472 -2.61 6.03 -19.41
C PRO A 472 -3.13 7.02 -20.47
N SER A 473 -4.18 6.64 -21.18
CA SER A 473 -4.92 7.61 -21.98
C SER A 473 -5.61 8.63 -21.06
N GLU A 474 -5.31 9.92 -21.24
CA GLU A 474 -5.83 11.01 -20.41
C GLU A 474 -6.02 12.31 -21.21
N ALA A 475 -6.95 13.15 -20.76
CA ALA A 475 -7.28 14.41 -21.42
C ALA A 475 -7.81 15.45 -20.43
N TYR A 476 -7.55 16.73 -20.73
CA TYR A 476 -8.26 17.86 -20.15
C TYR A 476 -9.29 18.40 -21.14
N SER A 477 -10.43 18.83 -20.62
CA SER A 477 -11.31 19.75 -21.31
C SER A 477 -11.50 21.03 -20.49
N ILE A 478 -11.44 22.18 -21.16
CA ILE A 478 -11.50 23.51 -20.53
C ILE A 478 -12.66 24.28 -21.15
N ILE A 479 -13.59 24.73 -20.30
CA ILE A 479 -14.69 25.60 -20.68
C ILE A 479 -14.45 26.97 -20.06
N TRP A 480 -14.40 28.00 -20.89
CA TRP A 480 -14.30 29.38 -20.44
C TRP A 480 -15.67 30.05 -20.44
N ARG A 481 -15.94 30.85 -19.41
CA ARG A 481 -17.06 31.78 -19.36
C ARG A 481 -16.53 33.20 -19.13
N LYS A 482 -17.18 34.17 -19.77
CA LYS A 482 -17.02 35.59 -19.49
C LYS A 482 -18.39 36.15 -19.09
N ASP A 483 -18.47 36.74 -17.91
CA ASP A 483 -19.71 37.30 -17.34
C ASP A 483 -20.87 36.28 -17.35
N GLY A 484 -20.54 35.03 -17.00
CA GLY A 484 -21.48 33.90 -16.99
C GLY A 484 -21.77 33.27 -18.37
N GLN A 485 -21.33 33.88 -19.48
CA GLN A 485 -21.57 33.35 -20.83
C GLN A 485 -20.40 32.50 -21.32
N ILE A 486 -20.69 31.29 -21.78
CA ILE A 486 -19.71 30.39 -22.38
C ILE A 486 -19.04 31.07 -23.58
N GLN A 487 -17.72 30.90 -23.70
CA GLN A 487 -16.89 31.43 -24.78
C GLN A 487 -16.33 30.25 -25.61
N PRO A 488 -17.09 29.72 -26.59
CA PRO A 488 -16.69 28.51 -27.32
C PRO A 488 -15.34 28.64 -28.03
N GLN A 489 -14.99 29.84 -28.51
CA GLN A 489 -13.72 30.15 -29.17
C GLN A 489 -12.49 30.07 -28.26
N LEU A 490 -12.70 30.01 -26.95
CA LEU A 490 -11.64 29.90 -25.94
C LEU A 490 -11.50 28.47 -25.39
N SER A 491 -12.37 27.53 -25.82
CA SER A 491 -12.37 26.14 -25.33
C SER A 491 -10.99 25.49 -25.45
N ASN A 492 -10.60 24.74 -24.42
CA ASN A 492 -9.33 24.02 -24.31
C ASN A 492 -8.06 24.90 -24.39
N LYS A 493 -8.18 26.23 -24.31
CA LYS A 493 -7.02 27.12 -24.22
C LYS A 493 -6.60 27.28 -22.75
N THR A 494 -5.30 27.10 -22.49
CA THR A 494 -4.66 27.45 -21.22
C THR A 494 -4.14 28.88 -21.20
N THR A 495 -4.04 29.53 -22.36
CA THR A 495 -3.66 30.94 -22.49
C THR A 495 -4.65 31.65 -23.40
N ILE A 496 -5.21 32.77 -22.94
CA ILE A 496 -6.11 33.62 -23.71
C ILE A 496 -5.49 35.01 -23.81
N GLN A 497 -5.47 35.56 -25.01
CA GLN A 497 -5.05 36.93 -25.28
C GLN A 497 -6.25 37.73 -25.76
N ILE A 498 -6.48 38.88 -25.13
CA ILE A 498 -7.63 39.75 -25.36
C ILE A 498 -7.11 41.18 -25.46
N PRO A 499 -7.52 41.97 -26.46
CA PRO A 499 -7.25 43.41 -26.45
C PRO A 499 -7.74 44.01 -25.13
N ASP A 500 -6.90 44.79 -24.44
CA ASP A 500 -7.19 45.22 -23.07
C ASP A 500 -8.51 46.01 -22.97
N ALA A 501 -8.82 46.81 -24.01
CA ALA A 501 -10.08 47.53 -24.14
C ALA A 501 -11.34 46.64 -24.11
N GLN A 502 -11.20 45.33 -24.36
CA GLN A 502 -12.28 44.34 -24.34
C GLN A 502 -12.13 43.32 -23.21
N ALA A 503 -11.09 43.46 -22.38
CA ALA A 503 -10.71 42.46 -21.40
C ALA A 503 -11.42 42.63 -20.05
N SER A 504 -12.13 43.72 -19.80
CA SER A 504 -12.92 43.89 -18.58
C SER A 504 -14.05 42.88 -18.48
N GLY A 505 -14.24 42.30 -17.29
CA GLY A 505 -15.27 41.31 -16.99
C GLY A 505 -14.81 40.23 -16.00
N GLN A 506 -15.74 39.38 -15.59
CA GLN A 506 -15.48 38.19 -14.77
C GLN A 506 -15.20 36.98 -15.66
N TYR A 507 -14.02 36.41 -15.53
CA TYR A 507 -13.61 35.21 -16.26
C TYR A 507 -13.68 34.00 -15.34
N GLN A 508 -14.26 32.92 -15.84
CA GLN A 508 -14.29 31.63 -15.17
C GLN A 508 -13.72 30.57 -16.11
N ALA A 509 -12.83 29.71 -15.58
CA ALA A 509 -12.36 28.51 -16.27
C ALA A 509 -12.81 27.27 -15.51
N ALA A 510 -13.54 26.38 -16.18
CA ALA A 510 -13.92 25.07 -15.69
C ALA A 510 -13.04 24.02 -16.37
N VAL A 511 -12.29 23.25 -15.60
CA VAL A 511 -11.36 22.23 -16.09
C VAL A 511 -11.86 20.86 -15.66
N LYS A 512 -12.07 19.97 -16.63
CA LYS A 512 -12.41 18.57 -16.39
C LYS A 512 -11.26 17.67 -16.79
N PHE A 513 -10.91 16.72 -15.94
CA PHE A 513 -9.92 15.69 -16.20
C PHE A 513 -10.59 14.35 -16.54
N TRP A 514 -10.04 13.65 -17.52
CA TRP A 514 -10.40 12.28 -17.87
C TRP A 514 -9.12 11.44 -17.93
N THR A 515 -9.16 10.23 -17.39
CA THR A 515 -8.14 9.20 -17.54
C THR A 515 -8.83 7.84 -17.56
N GLU A 516 -8.27 6.87 -18.30
CA GLU A 516 -8.77 5.50 -18.32
C GLU A 516 -8.61 4.74 -16.99
N GLU A 517 -7.83 5.30 -16.06
CA GLU A 517 -7.64 4.79 -14.69
C GLU A 517 -8.81 5.11 -13.74
N ILE A 518 -9.80 5.89 -14.20
CA ILE A 518 -11.04 6.17 -13.49
C ILE A 518 -12.21 5.71 -14.37
N ARG A 519 -12.99 4.75 -13.88
CA ARG A 519 -14.18 4.20 -14.55
C ARG A 519 -15.48 4.46 -13.81
N LYS A 520 -15.42 4.81 -12.52
CA LYS A 520 -16.59 5.03 -11.69
C LYS A 520 -17.51 6.09 -12.29
N GLU A 521 -18.71 5.68 -12.66
CA GLU A 521 -19.68 6.56 -13.31
C GLU A 521 -20.01 7.78 -12.45
N GLY A 522 -20.15 8.94 -13.10
CA GLY A 522 -20.48 10.20 -12.42
C GLY A 522 -19.33 10.83 -11.63
N TRP A 523 -18.18 10.16 -11.50
CA TRP A 523 -17.00 10.70 -10.85
C TRP A 523 -15.99 11.16 -11.91
N TRP A 524 -16.09 12.42 -12.32
CA TRP A 524 -15.06 13.06 -13.13
C TRP A 524 -14.54 14.29 -12.40
N PRO A 525 -13.23 14.41 -12.18
CA PRO A 525 -12.67 15.56 -11.48
C PRO A 525 -12.95 16.84 -12.27
N VAL A 526 -13.58 17.82 -11.61
CA VAL A 526 -13.83 19.15 -12.15
C VAL A 526 -13.29 20.17 -11.15
N SER A 527 -12.57 21.16 -11.65
CA SER A 527 -12.13 22.32 -10.87
C SER A 527 -12.52 23.60 -11.60
N ASP A 528 -12.97 24.59 -10.85
CA ASP A 528 -13.35 25.90 -11.37
C ASP A 528 -12.48 26.98 -10.69
N ILE A 529 -12.09 28.00 -11.45
CA ILE A 529 -11.44 29.19 -10.92
C ILE A 529 -12.06 30.44 -11.54
N GLU A 530 -12.10 31.53 -10.78
CA GLU A 530 -12.61 32.82 -11.22
C GLU A 530 -11.56 33.92 -11.07
N HIS A 531 -11.53 34.84 -12.03
CA HIS A 531 -10.68 36.02 -12.01
C HIS A 531 -11.44 37.23 -12.56
N ILE A 532 -11.34 38.35 -11.88
CA ILE A 532 -12.03 39.59 -12.25
C ILE A 532 -11.01 40.56 -12.84
N VAL A 533 -11.29 41.04 -14.05
CA VAL A 533 -10.50 42.09 -14.71
C VAL A 533 -11.23 43.42 -14.57
N ASN A 534 -10.73 44.29 -13.68
CA ASN A 534 -11.32 45.61 -13.43
C ASN A 534 -10.43 46.77 -13.90
N ASP A 535 -9.12 46.71 -13.63
CA ASP A 535 -8.19 47.79 -13.94
C ASP A 535 -7.60 47.65 -15.35
N SER A 536 -7.40 48.77 -16.05
CA SER A 536 -6.75 48.77 -17.37
C SER A 536 -5.25 48.43 -17.26
N CYS A 537 -4.67 47.90 -18.32
CA CYS A 537 -3.25 47.60 -18.36
C CYS A 537 -2.37 48.86 -18.23
N GLU A 538 -2.87 50.01 -18.69
CA GLU A 538 -2.20 51.30 -18.52
C GLU A 538 -2.12 51.70 -17.04
N THR A 539 -3.19 51.49 -16.28
CA THR A 539 -3.24 51.75 -14.82
C THR A 539 -2.33 50.83 -14.00
N LEU A 540 -2.05 49.62 -14.50
CA LEU A 540 -1.16 48.65 -13.84
C LEU A 540 0.32 48.85 -14.19
N ALA A 541 0.62 49.66 -15.21
CA ALA A 541 1.98 49.93 -15.67
C ALA A 541 2.60 51.19 -15.03
N GLU A 542 1.77 52.07 -14.44
CA GLU A 542 2.17 53.18 -13.58
C GLU A 542 2.42 52.73 -12.14
#